data_AF-A0A7V5R8T0-F1
#
_entry.id   AF-A0A7V5R8T0-F1
#
_cell.length_a   1.000
_cell.length_b   1.000
_cell.length_c   1.000
_cell.angle_alpha   90.00
_cell.angle_beta   90.00
_cell.angle_gamma   90.00
#
_symmetry.space_group_name_H-M   'P 1'
#
loop_
_entity.id
_entity.type
_entity.pdbx_description
1 polymer ?
#
loop_
_entity_poly.entity_id
_entity_poly.type
_entity_poly.pdbx_seq_one_letter_code
_entity_poly.pdbx_strand_id
1 'polypeptide(L)' 'MVEKVSSLLVLLLVSAASALAAGGAGPYYVTTVAGSGLAGGGDGPAREASFNEPTGVAVGPDGYIYVADFAG' A
#
# COMPACT_ATOMS: atom_id res chain seq x y z
N MET A 1 5.63 -8.38 16.11
CA MET A 1 4.25 -7.94 16.36
C MET A 1 3.59 -7.75 15.01
N VAL A 2 2.42 -8.34 14.78
CA VAL A 2 1.67 -8.23 13.51
C VAL A 2 0.43 -7.43 13.84
N GLU A 3 0.38 -6.15 13.45
CA GLU A 3 -0.72 -5.26 13.85
C GLU A 3 -1.60 -4.90 12.65
N LYS A 4 -2.91 -4.93 12.89
CA LYS A 4 -3.97 -5.06 11.89
C LYS A 4 -4.50 -3.66 11.57
N VAL A 5 -4.19 -3.12 10.39
CA VAL A 5 -4.66 -1.79 9.96
C VAL A 5 -6.14 -1.88 9.55
N SER A 6 -7.03 -1.74 10.53
CA SER A 6 -8.48 -1.86 10.36
C SER A 6 -9.11 -0.56 9.83
N SER A 7 -8.83 -0.17 8.59
CA SER A 7 -9.67 0.68 7.70
C SER A 7 -8.85 1.28 6.57
N LEU A 8 -9.02 0.80 5.32
CA LEU A 8 -9.34 1.62 4.15
C LEU A 8 -9.47 0.71 2.92
N LEU A 9 -10.68 0.56 2.41
CA LEU A 9 -10.97 -0.08 1.13
C LEU A 9 -10.55 0.87 0.00
N VAL A 10 -9.44 0.62 -0.71
CA VAL A 10 -9.30 0.99 -2.13
C VAL A 10 -8.48 -0.06 -2.88
N LEU A 11 -9.16 -0.74 -3.80
CA LEU A 11 -8.62 -1.61 -4.84
C LEU A 11 -7.54 -0.92 -5.69
N LEU A 12 -6.43 -1.61 -5.94
CA LEU A 12 -5.90 -1.70 -7.30
C LEU A 12 -6.05 -3.16 -7.76
N LEU A 13 -7.17 -3.45 -8.45
CA LEU A 13 -7.28 -4.65 -9.26
C LEU A 13 -6.26 -4.54 -10.39
N VAL A 14 -5.14 -5.27 -10.30
CA VAL A 14 -4.41 -5.66 -11.50
C VAL A 14 -5.18 -6.82 -12.12
N SER A 15 -6.28 -6.52 -12.83
CA SER A 15 -6.85 -7.46 -13.78
C SER A 15 -6.29 -7.16 -15.16
N ALA A 16 -5.35 -7.99 -15.61
CA ALA A 16 -5.25 -8.33 -17.02
C ALA A 16 -4.40 -9.60 -17.16
N ALA A 17 -5.02 -10.75 -16.95
CA ALA A 17 -4.65 -11.93 -17.72
C ALA A 17 -5.10 -11.71 -19.18
N SER A 18 -4.41 -10.83 -19.90
CA SER A 18 -4.35 -10.77 -21.38
C SER A 18 -3.57 -9.52 -21.83
N ALA A 19 -2.27 -9.46 -21.56
CA ALA A 19 -1.40 -8.50 -22.22
C ALA A 19 -0.09 -9.20 -22.63
N LEU A 20 -0.22 -10.14 -23.58
CA LEU A 20 0.91 -10.56 -24.41
C LEU A 20 1.15 -9.55 -25.56
N ALA A 21 0.42 -8.45 -25.66
CA ALA A 21 0.57 -7.51 -26.76
C ALA A 21 1.19 -6.18 -26.30
N ALA A 22 2.34 -5.89 -26.91
CA ALA A 22 3.03 -4.62 -26.92
C ALA A 22 2.12 -3.42 -27.25
N GLY A 23 2.52 -2.25 -26.75
CA GLY A 23 2.21 -0.96 -27.38
C GLY A 23 0.90 -0.29 -26.96
N GLY A 24 0.92 0.44 -25.85
CA GLY A 24 -0.20 1.31 -25.48
C GLY A 24 -0.11 1.80 -24.04
N ALA A 25 0.91 2.58 -23.70
CA ALA A 25 0.99 3.22 -22.39
C ALA A 25 -0.01 4.39 -22.34
N GLY A 26 -1.26 4.11 -21.97
CA GLY A 26 -2.09 5.13 -21.34
C GLY A 26 -1.39 5.67 -20.09
N PRO A 27 -1.68 6.90 -19.64
CA PRO A 27 -0.98 7.49 -18.50
C PRO A 27 -1.11 6.58 -17.27
N TYR A 28 0.01 6.20 -16.69
CA TYR A 28 0.05 5.55 -15.38
C TYR A 28 -0.32 6.59 -14.32
N TYR A 29 -1.28 6.26 -13.45
CA TYR A 29 -1.67 7.10 -12.32
C TYR A 29 -1.05 6.57 -11.04
N VAL A 30 -0.29 7.42 -10.35
CA VAL A 30 0.30 7.12 -9.04
C VAL A 30 -0.33 8.04 -8.01
N THR A 31 -0.75 7.47 -6.88
CA THR A 31 -1.31 8.23 -5.76
C THR A 31 -0.81 7.66 -4.43
N THR A 32 -0.68 8.52 -3.43
CA THR A 32 -0.30 8.14 -2.07
C THR A 32 -1.56 7.82 -1.26
N VAL A 33 -1.62 6.57 -0.79
CA VAL A 33 -2.76 6.04 -0.03
C VAL A 33 -2.52 6.05 1.49
N ALA A 34 -1.27 5.93 1.93
CA ALA A 34 -0.88 5.95 3.34
C ALA A 34 0.51 6.56 3.50
N GLY A 35 0.81 7.06 4.70
CA GLY A 35 2.07 7.70 5.05
C GLY A 35 1.93 9.22 5.19
N SER A 36 2.50 9.77 6.27
CA SER A 36 2.65 11.20 6.53
C SER A 36 3.88 11.81 5.86
N GLY A 37 4.77 10.97 5.31
CA GLY A 37 6.06 11.39 4.76
C GLY A 37 7.15 11.63 5.81
N LEU A 38 6.84 11.40 7.09
CA LEU A 38 7.80 11.45 8.19
C LEU A 38 8.18 10.03 8.63
N ALA A 39 9.44 9.84 9.01
CA ALA A 39 9.91 8.60 9.60
C ALA A 39 9.34 8.40 11.02
N GLY A 40 8.87 7.19 11.33
CA GLY A 40 8.36 6.83 12.65
C GLY A 40 7.43 5.61 12.59
N GLY A 41 6.86 5.22 13.73
CA GLY A 41 5.86 4.15 13.85
C GLY A 41 4.53 4.67 14.43
N GLY A 42 4.13 5.88 14.04
CA GLY A 42 2.91 6.51 14.53
C GLY A 42 1.69 5.96 13.81
N ASP A 43 0.71 5.48 14.56
CA ASP A 43 -0.57 5.01 14.04
C ASP A 43 -1.58 6.15 13.85
N GLY A 44 -2.64 5.87 13.09
CA GLY A 44 -3.75 6.78 12.89
C GLY A 44 -4.47 6.55 11.56
N PRO A 45 -5.27 7.52 11.09
CA PRO A 45 -5.75 7.55 9.72
C PRO A 45 -4.59 7.31 8.73
N ALA A 46 -4.86 6.64 7.60
CA ALA A 46 -3.81 6.20 6.68
C ALA A 46 -2.81 7.30 6.27
N ARG A 47 -3.28 8.54 6.08
CA ARG A 47 -2.43 9.70 5.71
C ARG A 47 -1.66 10.33 6.86
N GLU A 48 -2.00 9.99 8.09
CA GLU A 48 -1.33 10.45 9.31
C GLU A 48 -0.32 9.42 9.82
N ALA A 49 -0.52 8.14 9.48
CA ALA A 49 0.40 7.07 9.84
C ALA A 49 1.83 7.37 9.35
N SER A 50 2.85 7.08 10.15
CA SER A 50 4.25 7.15 9.75
C SER A 50 4.86 5.76 9.64
N PHE A 51 5.85 5.66 8.75
CA PHE A 51 6.66 4.46 8.54
C PHE A 51 8.12 4.88 8.55
N ASN A 52 9.00 4.09 9.15
CA ASN A 52 10.41 4.40 9.28
C ASN A 52 11.21 3.70 8.17
N GLU A 53 11.14 2.37 8.10
CA GLU A 53 11.85 1.56 7.12
C GLU A 53 10.92 0.46 6.55
N PRO A 54 9.93 0.83 5.72
CA PRO A 54 9.04 -0.15 5.10
C PRO A 54 9.81 -1.03 4.12
N THR A 55 9.77 -2.35 4.33
CA THR A 55 10.54 -3.34 3.55
C THR A 55 9.66 -4.29 2.74
N GLY A 56 8.35 -4.34 3.02
CA GLY A 56 7.43 -5.26 2.34
C GLY A 56 6.00 -4.75 2.34
N VAL A 57 5.23 -5.21 1.36
CA VAL A 57 3.80 -4.93 1.22
C VAL A 57 3.06 -6.17 0.75
N ALA A 58 1.90 -6.46 1.34
CA ALA A 58 1.05 -7.58 0.96
C ALA A 58 -0.44 -7.23 1.12
N VAL A 59 -1.29 -7.84 0.29
CA VAL A 59 -2.75 -7.76 0.47
C VAL A 59 -3.18 -9.00 1.23
N GLY A 60 -3.88 -8.80 2.36
CA GLY A 60 -4.41 -9.90 3.16
C GLY A 60 -5.70 -10.49 2.58
N PRO A 61 -6.12 -11.68 3.06
CA PRO A 61 -7.37 -12.30 2.65
C PRO A 61 -8.62 -11.51 3.07
N ASP A 62 -8.45 -10.55 3.98
CA ASP A 62 -9.47 -9.59 4.43
C ASP A 62 -9.53 -8.31 3.58
N GLY A 63 -8.70 -8.20 2.54
CA GLY A 63 -8.67 -7.07 1.63
C GLY A 63 -7.88 -5.86 2.13
N TYR A 64 -7.19 -5.96 3.27
CA TYR A 64 -6.31 -4.90 3.77
C TYR A 64 -4.91 -4.99 3.17
N ILE A 65 -4.25 -3.83 3.10
CA ILE A 65 -2.83 -3.74 2.76
C ILE A 65 -2.04 -3.75 4.06
N TYR A 66 -1.09 -4.68 4.14
CA TYR A 66 -0.15 -4.82 5.23
C TYR A 66 1.21 -4.31 4.77
N VAL A 67 1.82 -3.45 5.57
CA VAL A 67 3.17 -2.94 5.35
C VAL A 67 4.07 -3.50 6.45
N ALA A 68 5.17 -4.13 6.07
CA ALA A 68 6.20 -4.57 7.00
C ALA A 68 7.19 -3.43 7.23
N ASP A 69 7.19 -2.83 8.41
CA ASP A 69 8.15 -1.82 8.83
C ASP A 69 9.25 -2.46 9.67
N PHE A 70 10.50 -2.20 9.32
CA PHE A 70 11.66 -2.77 10.01
C PHE A 70 12.07 -1.98 11.26
N ALA A 71 11.86 -0.65 11.27
CA ALA A 71 12.41 0.24 12.29
C ALA A 71 11.33 1.00 13.09
N GLY A 72 10.12 0.44 13.14
CA GLY A 72 8.98 0.94 13.92
C GLY A 72 8.95 0.48 15.37
#